data_AF-A0A837AB61-F1
#
_entry.id   AF-A0A837AB61-F1
#
_cell.length_a   1.000
_cell.length_b   1.000
_cell.length_c   1.000
_cell.angle_alpha   90.00
_cell.angle_beta   90.00
_cell.angle_gamma   90.00
#
_symmetry.space_group_name_H-M   'P 1'
#
loop_
_entity.id
_entity.type
_entity.pdbx_description
1 polymer ?
#
loop_
_entity_poly.entity_id
_entity_poly.type
_entity_poly.pdbx_seq_one_letter_code
_entity_poly.pdbx_strand_id
1 'polypeptide(L)'
;VYAYAPNPVEWLDPLGLSSNTRTSKNVNNLPPLKGKSIPAIQKILKDNNYIRTNPTNPKNQRWKHQDDSEVQIHAYGNNNTSPHKSGNNAHVHKSIGKHGEPNTIELADDGVTQVSTRSKEAHIGIKNPKDFCQISGRNHGD
;
A
#
# COMPACT_ATOMS: atom_id res chain seq x y z
N VAL A 1 23.41 35.09 -38.48
CA VAL A 1 23.28 34.81 -37.03
C VAL A 1 21.92 34.16 -36.84
N TYR A 2 21.89 32.85 -36.60
CA TYR A 2 20.66 32.12 -36.33
C TYR A 2 20.32 32.29 -34.84
N ALA A 3 19.18 32.92 -34.55
CA ALA A 3 18.70 33.12 -33.20
C ALA A 3 18.13 31.79 -32.67
N TYR A 4 18.77 31.23 -31.64
CA TYR A 4 18.19 30.18 -30.82
C TYR A 4 17.14 30.82 -29.90
N ALA A 5 15.89 30.36 -29.98
CA ALA A 5 14.87 30.65 -28.98
C ALA A 5 14.84 29.48 -27.97
N PRO A 6 15.16 29.69 -26.68
CA PRO A 6 14.98 28.66 -25.66
C PRO A 6 13.53 28.69 -25.18
N ASN A 7 12.61 28.16 -25.98
CA ASN A 7 11.29 27.77 -25.50
C ASN A 7 11.24 26.25 -25.50
N PRO A 8 11.49 25.56 -24.37
CA PRO A 8 11.03 24.20 -24.24
C PRO A 8 9.51 24.29 -24.13
N VAL A 9 8.84 24.07 -25.26
CA VAL A 9 7.44 23.63 -25.25
C VAL A 9 7.45 22.35 -24.44
N GLU A 10 7.01 22.42 -23.19
CA GLU A 10 6.70 21.24 -22.40
C GLU A 10 5.71 20.42 -23.22
N TRP A 11 6.13 19.22 -23.61
CA TRP A 11 5.26 18.27 -24.28
C TRP A 11 4.20 17.82 -23.27
N LEU A 12 3.04 18.48 -23.29
CA LEU A 12 1.85 18.00 -22.59
C LEU A 12 1.33 16.78 -23.35
N ASP A 13 1.60 15.60 -22.81
CA ASP A 13 1.10 14.34 -23.36
C ASP A 13 -0.43 14.24 -23.20
N PRO A 14 -1.21 14.29 -24.30
CA PRO A 14 -2.67 14.26 -24.26
C PRO A 14 -3.27 12.90 -23.89
N LEU A 15 -2.45 11.85 -23.79
CA LEU A 15 -2.86 10.48 -23.48
C LEU A 15 -2.43 10.02 -22.08
N GLY A 16 -1.65 10.82 -21.35
CA GLY A 16 -1.16 10.49 -20.01
C GLY A 16 -0.20 9.29 -19.96
N LEU A 17 0.46 8.99 -21.08
CA LEU A 17 1.44 7.91 -21.25
C LEU A 17 2.87 8.31 -20.88
N SER A 18 3.09 9.50 -20.33
CA SER A 18 4.34 9.90 -19.68
C SER A 18 4.51 9.18 -18.33
N SER A 19 4.59 7.85 -18.39
CA SER A 19 5.05 6.98 -17.31
C SER A 19 6.52 7.20 -16.92
N ASN A 20 7.17 8.25 -17.44
CA ASN A 20 8.59 8.55 -17.25
C ASN A 20 8.89 9.64 -16.20
N THR A 21 7.91 9.99 -15.34
CA THR A 21 8.15 10.87 -14.17
C THR A 21 7.72 10.30 -12.83
N ARG A 22 7.16 9.08 -12.77
CA ARG A 22 7.18 8.34 -11.49
C ARG A 22 8.57 7.78 -11.30
N THR A 23 9.42 8.55 -10.62
CA THR A 23 10.58 8.01 -9.93
C THR A 23 10.13 6.72 -9.24
N SER A 24 10.75 5.58 -9.58
CA SER A 24 10.43 4.29 -8.98
C SER A 24 10.38 4.46 -7.47
N LYS A 25 9.22 4.19 -6.86
CA LYS A 25 9.01 4.32 -5.43
C LYS A 25 9.46 3.03 -4.76
N ASN A 26 9.89 3.11 -3.52
CA ASN A 26 10.39 1.97 -2.78
C ASN A 26 9.34 0.84 -2.69
N VAL A 27 8.05 1.18 -2.66
CA VAL A 27 6.95 0.19 -2.70
C VAL A 27 7.02 -0.74 -3.92
N ASN A 28 7.53 -0.26 -5.06
CA ASN A 28 7.73 -1.06 -6.28
C ASN A 28 8.81 -2.16 -6.10
N ASN A 29 9.72 -1.99 -5.14
CA ASN A 29 10.81 -2.93 -4.86
C ASN A 29 10.45 -3.94 -3.77
N LEU A 30 9.33 -3.75 -3.08
CA LEU A 30 8.89 -4.69 -2.05
C LEU A 30 8.47 -6.02 -2.69
N PRO A 31 8.87 -7.17 -2.11
CA PRO A 31 8.35 -8.45 -2.57
C PRO A 31 6.82 -8.53 -2.37
N PRO A 32 6.16 -9.51 -3.01
CA PRO A 32 4.78 -9.85 -2.69
C PRO A 32 4.63 -10.12 -1.19
N LEU A 33 3.63 -9.52 -0.56
CA LEU A 33 3.34 -9.63 0.87
C LEU A 33 2.19 -10.61 1.15
N LYS A 34 1.41 -10.96 0.12
CA LYS A 34 0.27 -11.87 0.24
C LYS A 34 0.68 -13.19 0.91
N GLY A 35 -0.11 -13.59 1.91
CA GLY A 35 0.08 -14.84 2.65
C GLY A 35 1.25 -14.85 3.65
N LYS A 36 2.02 -13.77 3.79
CA LYS A 36 3.04 -13.66 4.84
C LYS A 36 2.41 -13.42 6.22
N SER A 37 3.18 -13.65 7.29
CA SER A 37 2.77 -13.28 8.65
C SER A 37 3.17 -11.83 8.95
N ILE A 38 2.49 -11.19 9.91
CA ILE A 38 2.83 -9.82 10.34
C ILE A 38 4.31 -9.69 10.73
N PRO A 39 4.93 -10.58 11.55
CA PRO A 39 6.35 -10.46 11.86
C PRO A 39 7.27 -10.52 10.63
N ALA A 40 6.93 -11.37 9.65
CA ALA A 40 7.70 -11.46 8.41
C ALA A 40 7.60 -10.17 7.58
N ILE A 41 6.40 -9.58 7.50
CA ILE A 41 6.18 -8.31 6.81
C ILE A 41 6.93 -7.18 7.53
N GLN A 42 6.82 -7.09 8.86
CA GLN A 42 7.56 -6.09 9.65
C GLN A 42 9.07 -6.19 9.43
N LYS A 43 9.61 -7.40 9.30
CA LYS A 43 11.02 -7.60 8.96
C LYS A 43 11.34 -7.04 7.57
N ILE A 44 10.56 -7.41 6.55
CA ILE A 44 10.73 -6.89 5.18
C ILE A 44 10.70 -5.36 5.16
N LEU A 45 9.74 -4.74 5.86
CA LEU A 45 9.60 -3.28 5.90
C LEU A 45 10.80 -2.61 6.55
N LYS A 46 11.29 -3.15 7.68
CA LYS A 46 12.53 -2.66 8.33
C LYS A 46 13.76 -2.82 7.42
N ASP A 47 13.91 -3.97 6.78
CA ASP A 47 15.02 -4.25 5.86
C ASP A 47 15.01 -3.31 4.63
N ASN A 48 13.84 -2.74 4.30
CA ASN A 48 13.65 -1.78 3.20
C ASN A 48 13.48 -0.32 3.69
N ASN A 49 13.97 0.00 4.90
CA ASN A 49 14.01 1.35 5.46
C ASN A 49 12.63 2.01 5.67
N TYR A 50 11.57 1.23 5.85
CA TYR A 50 10.29 1.78 6.32
C TYR A 50 10.32 1.98 7.83
N ILE A 51 9.73 3.09 8.27
CA ILE A 51 9.58 3.45 9.67
C ILE A 51 8.12 3.34 10.06
N ARG A 52 7.84 2.69 11.19
CA ARG A 52 6.49 2.64 11.75
C ARG A 52 6.16 3.97 12.42
N THR A 53 5.14 4.66 11.91
CA THR A 53 4.79 6.02 12.35
C THR A 53 3.75 6.08 13.46
N ASN A 54 3.05 4.96 13.73
CA ASN A 54 2.03 4.87 14.78
C ASN A 54 2.27 3.68 15.74
N PRO A 55 3.36 3.70 16.53
CA PRO A 55 3.77 2.55 17.34
C PRO A 55 2.70 2.09 18.36
N THR A 56 1.86 3.01 18.85
CA THR A 56 0.80 2.75 19.84
C THR A 56 -0.44 2.04 19.27
N ASN A 57 -0.57 1.90 17.94
CA ASN A 57 -1.68 1.21 17.30
C ASN A 57 -1.21 -0.12 16.68
N PRO A 58 -1.16 -1.22 17.45
CA PRO A 58 -0.71 -2.52 16.95
C PRO A 58 -1.71 -3.17 15.98
N LYS A 59 -3.00 -2.81 16.07
CA LYS A 59 -4.08 -3.34 15.22
C LYS A 59 -4.00 -2.78 13.79
N ASN A 60 -3.69 -1.49 13.67
CA ASN A 60 -3.57 -0.78 12.40
C ASN A 60 -2.19 -0.14 12.32
N GLN A 61 -1.19 -0.87 11.81
CA GLN A 61 0.18 -0.36 11.74
C GLN A 61 0.38 0.41 10.44
N ARG A 62 1.08 1.53 10.52
CA ARG A 62 1.42 2.39 9.38
C ARG A 62 2.92 2.49 9.26
N TRP A 63 3.44 2.09 8.10
CA TRP A 63 4.86 2.05 7.78
C TRP A 63 5.13 2.96 6.61
N LYS A 64 6.02 3.95 6.77
CA LYS A 64 6.33 4.93 5.74
C LYS A 64 7.81 4.88 5.37
N HIS A 65 8.09 5.03 4.08
CA HIS A 65 9.43 5.30 3.56
C HIS A 65 9.55 6.81 3.23
N GLN A 66 10.78 7.30 3.08
CA GLN A 66 11.09 8.71 2.83
C GLN A 66 10.58 9.25 1.48
N ASP A 67 10.25 8.36 0.54
CA ASP A 67 9.78 8.71 -0.81
C ASP A 67 8.25 8.69 -0.95
N ASP A 68 7.52 8.76 0.16
CA ASP A 68 6.05 8.63 0.25
C ASP A 68 5.48 7.24 -0.02
N SER A 69 6.31 6.21 -0.18
CA SER A 69 5.81 4.83 -0.13
C SER A 69 5.23 4.52 1.25
N GLU A 70 4.06 3.90 1.28
CA GLU A 70 3.40 3.47 2.51
C GLU A 70 2.94 2.02 2.44
N VAL A 71 3.05 1.33 3.56
CA VAL A 71 2.42 0.03 3.79
C VAL A 71 1.59 0.11 5.07
N GLN A 72 0.29 -0.13 4.94
CA GLN A 72 -0.63 -0.17 6.07
C GLN A 72 -1.01 -1.63 6.37
N ILE A 73 -0.87 -2.06 7.62
CA ILE A 73 -1.21 -3.41 8.08
C ILE A 73 -2.46 -3.33 8.94
N HIS A 74 -3.55 -3.93 8.47
CA HIS A 74 -4.76 -4.19 9.24
C HIS A 74 -4.68 -5.60 9.82
N ALA A 75 -4.14 -5.73 11.03
CA ALA A 75 -3.84 -7.02 11.64
C ALA A 75 -5.09 -7.89 11.90
N TYR A 76 -6.25 -7.26 12.06
CA TYR A 76 -7.51 -7.93 12.41
C TYR A 76 -8.62 -7.66 11.39
N GLY A 77 -8.24 -7.22 10.18
CA GLY A 77 -9.17 -6.83 9.12
C GLY A 77 -9.93 -5.54 9.40
N ASN A 78 -10.97 -5.31 8.59
CA ASN A 78 -11.82 -4.14 8.70
C ASN A 78 -12.62 -4.16 10.01
N ASN A 79 -12.81 -2.96 10.60
CA ASN A 79 -13.65 -2.78 11.79
C ASN A 79 -15.12 -3.17 11.49
N ASN A 80 -15.62 -2.76 10.32
CA ASN A 80 -16.94 -3.15 9.83
C ASN A 80 -16.77 -4.18 8.72
N THR A 81 -17.55 -5.26 8.76
CA THR A 81 -17.57 -6.25 7.69
C THR A 81 -17.98 -5.61 6.37
N SER A 82 -17.25 -5.94 5.31
CA SER A 82 -17.60 -5.56 3.94
C SER A 82 -17.96 -6.81 3.13
N PRO A 83 -18.51 -6.66 1.92
CA PRO A 83 -18.72 -7.78 1.00
C PRO A 83 -17.43 -8.48 0.56
N HIS A 84 -16.25 -7.91 0.87
CA HIS A 84 -14.96 -8.43 0.44
C HIS A 84 -14.27 -9.19 1.57
N LYS A 85 -14.30 -10.53 1.48
CA LYS A 85 -13.63 -11.45 2.40
C LYS A 85 -12.14 -11.13 2.62
N SER A 86 -11.45 -10.54 1.64
CA SER A 86 -10.05 -10.13 1.79
C SER A 86 -9.88 -8.95 2.75
N GLY A 87 -10.81 -7.99 2.79
CA GLY A 87 -10.79 -6.89 3.75
C GLY A 87 -11.27 -7.31 5.15
N ASN A 88 -12.13 -8.33 5.23
CA ASN A 88 -12.61 -8.86 6.50
C ASN A 88 -11.53 -9.65 7.26
N ASN A 89 -10.48 -10.15 6.62
CA ASN A 89 -9.35 -10.78 7.29
C ASN A 89 -8.18 -9.81 7.48
N ALA A 90 -7.16 -10.26 8.19
CA ALA A 90 -5.89 -9.56 8.20
C ALA A 90 -5.40 -9.32 6.77
N HIS A 91 -5.09 -8.06 6.47
CA HIS A 91 -4.64 -7.65 5.15
C HIS A 91 -3.68 -6.46 5.27
N VAL A 92 -2.99 -6.18 4.17
CA VAL A 92 -2.18 -5.00 4.01
C VAL A 92 -2.63 -4.20 2.80
N HIS A 93 -2.32 -2.90 2.82
CA HIS A 93 -2.39 -2.03 1.65
C HIS A 93 -0.97 -1.57 1.32
N LYS A 94 -0.69 -1.44 0.02
CA LYS A 94 0.50 -0.78 -0.52
C LYS A 94 0.03 0.51 -1.19
N SER A 95 0.66 1.64 -0.90
CA SER A 95 0.26 2.91 -1.50
C SER A 95 1.43 3.85 -1.74
N ILE A 96 1.22 4.80 -2.65
CA ILE A 96 1.99 6.04 -2.73
C ILE A 96 1.13 7.13 -2.09
N GLY A 97 1.66 7.76 -1.04
CA GLY A 97 0.87 8.61 -0.17
C GLY A 97 0.13 7.85 0.93
N LYS A 98 -0.58 8.60 1.76
CA LYS A 98 -1.22 8.12 2.99
C LYS A 98 -2.54 7.37 2.71
N HIS A 99 -2.56 6.04 2.80
CA HIS A 99 -3.76 5.21 2.55
C HIS A 99 -5.03 5.81 3.17
N GLY A 100 -6.08 5.91 2.34
CA GLY A 100 -7.40 6.45 2.68
C GLY A 100 -7.58 7.96 2.54
N GLU A 101 -6.53 8.73 2.23
CA GLU A 101 -6.62 10.18 1.99
C GLU A 101 -6.88 10.53 0.51
N PRO A 102 -7.35 11.75 0.22
CA PRO A 102 -7.35 12.28 -1.13
C PRO A 102 -5.93 12.29 -1.74
N ASN A 103 -5.82 12.07 -3.05
CA ASN A 103 -4.57 12.04 -3.82
C ASN A 103 -3.61 10.88 -3.52
N THR A 104 -4.12 9.77 -2.96
CA THR A 104 -3.33 8.55 -2.78
C THR A 104 -3.46 7.63 -3.97
N ILE A 105 -2.45 6.81 -4.18
CA ILE A 105 -2.48 5.76 -5.20
C ILE A 105 -2.35 4.43 -4.46
N GLU A 106 -3.43 3.64 -4.42
CA GLU A 106 -3.38 2.27 -3.92
C GLU A 106 -2.80 1.34 -4.98
N LEU A 107 -2.04 0.36 -4.53
CA LEU A 107 -1.29 -0.57 -5.36
C LEU A 107 -1.64 -2.01 -5.00
N ALA A 108 -1.66 -2.87 -6.01
CA ALA A 108 -1.77 -4.31 -5.82
C ALA A 108 -0.49 -4.87 -5.16
N ASP A 109 -0.47 -6.18 -4.92
CA ASP A 109 0.64 -6.83 -4.20
C ASP A 109 1.98 -6.78 -4.95
N ASP A 110 1.98 -6.54 -6.26
CA ASP A 110 3.19 -6.30 -7.05
C ASP A 110 3.85 -4.95 -6.75
N GLY A 111 3.16 -4.04 -6.04
CA GLY A 111 3.63 -2.70 -5.75
C GLY A 111 3.69 -1.78 -6.97
N VAL A 112 3.07 -2.15 -8.10
CA VAL A 112 3.13 -1.42 -9.38
C VAL A 112 1.73 -1.17 -9.93
N THR A 113 0.86 -2.17 -9.91
CA THR A 113 -0.48 -2.09 -10.50
C THR A 113 -1.38 -1.21 -9.64
N GLN A 114 -1.88 -0.12 -10.21
CA GLN A 114 -2.82 0.77 -9.52
C GLN A 114 -4.18 0.09 -9.38
N VAL A 115 -4.77 0.19 -8.20
CA VAL A 115 -6.07 -0.42 -7.87
C VAL A 115 -6.98 0.60 -7.20
N SER A 116 -8.29 0.36 -7.26
CA SER A 116 -9.25 1.16 -6.51
C SER A 116 -9.16 0.81 -5.03
N THR A 117 -9.26 1.81 -4.15
CA THR A 117 -9.29 1.66 -2.68
C THR A 117 -10.36 0.68 -2.19
N ARG A 118 -11.43 0.51 -2.97
CA ARG A 118 -12.56 -0.38 -2.65
C ARG A 118 -12.45 -1.75 -3.30
N SER A 119 -11.41 -2.01 -4.10
CA SER A 119 -11.28 -3.27 -4.82
C SER A 119 -10.75 -4.38 -3.92
N LYS A 120 -10.98 -5.63 -4.33
CA LYS A 120 -10.45 -6.81 -3.64
C LYS A 120 -8.91 -6.82 -3.67
N GLU A 121 -8.33 -6.32 -4.75
CA GLU A 121 -6.90 -6.31 -5.05
C GLU A 121 -6.12 -5.35 -4.15
N ALA A 122 -6.73 -4.24 -3.70
CA ALA A 122 -6.15 -3.36 -2.70
C ALA A 122 -5.95 -4.05 -1.35
N HIS A 123 -6.83 -5.00 -1.02
CA HIS A 123 -6.77 -5.77 0.23
C HIS A 123 -5.87 -7.00 0.07
N ILE A 124 -4.57 -6.81 0.24
CA ILE A 124 -3.57 -7.86 0.11
C ILE A 124 -3.64 -8.78 1.35
N GLY A 125 -4.31 -9.92 1.22
CA GLY A 125 -4.55 -10.84 2.33
C GLY A 125 -3.28 -11.44 2.92
N ILE A 126 -3.17 -11.44 4.25
CA ILE A 126 -2.04 -11.98 5.02
C ILE A 126 -2.52 -13.03 6.02
N LYS A 127 -1.60 -13.70 6.72
CA LYS A 127 -1.99 -14.65 7.79
C LYS A 127 -2.64 -13.90 8.95
N ASN A 128 -3.83 -14.34 9.35
CA ASN A 128 -4.47 -13.88 10.57
C ASN A 128 -3.57 -14.16 11.80
N PRO A 129 -3.48 -13.23 12.76
CA PRO A 129 -2.93 -13.49 14.08
C PRO A 129 -3.62 -14.65 14.79
N LYS A 130 -2.92 -15.32 15.72
CA LYS A 130 -3.48 -16.47 16.46
C LYS A 130 -4.68 -16.08 17.34
N ASP A 131 -4.67 -14.86 17.84
CA ASP A 131 -5.68 -14.22 18.68
C ASP A 131 -6.76 -13.48 17.86
N PHE A 132 -6.80 -13.69 16.53
CA PHE A 132 -7.75 -12.98 15.67
C PHE A 132 -9.20 -13.13 16.13
N CYS A 133 -9.67 -14.36 16.38
CA CYS A 133 -11.07 -14.56 16.77
C CYS A 133 -11.41 -13.91 18.11
N GLN A 134 -10.44 -13.86 19.02
CA GLN A 134 -10.61 -13.26 20.36
C GLN A 134 -10.66 -11.73 20.27
N ILE A 135 -9.80 -11.12 19.45
CA ILE A 135 -9.71 -9.66 19.32
C ILE A 135 -10.76 -9.08 18.36
N SER A 136 -11.09 -9.82 17.30
CA SER A 136 -12.09 -9.44 16.29
C SER A 136 -13.52 -9.84 16.69
N GLY A 137 -13.66 -10.81 17.60
CA GLY A 137 -14.96 -11.32 18.04
C GLY A 137 -15.69 -12.18 17.00
N ARG A 138 -14.97 -12.71 16.00
CA ARG A 138 -15.55 -13.49 14.88
C ARG A 138 -14.55 -14.43 14.23
N ASN A 139 -15.02 -15.36 13.40
CA ASN A 139 -14.18 -16.38 12.79
C ASN A 139 -13.32 -15.83 11.65
N HIS A 140 -12.36 -16.63 11.20
CA HIS A 140 -11.57 -16.31 10.01
C HIS A 140 -12.45 -16.33 8.76
N GLY A 141 -12.43 -15.24 7.99
CA GLY A 141 -12.99 -15.22 6.65
C GLY A 141 -14.50 -15.20 6.52
N ASP A 142 -15.17 -14.62 7.51
CA ASP A 142 -16.50 -14.03 7.32
C ASP A 142 -16.49 -12.98 6.19
#